data_AF-A0A7T1HXK3-F1
#
_entry.id   AF-A0A7T1HXK3-F1
#
_cell.length_a   1.000
_cell.length_b   1.000
_cell.length_c   1.000
_cell.angle_alpha   90.00
_cell.angle_beta   90.00
_cell.angle_gamma   90.00
#
_symmetry.space_group_name_H-M   'P 1'
#
loop_
_entity.id
_entity.type
_entity.pdbx_description
1 polymer ?
#
loop_
_entity_poly.entity_id
_entity_poly.type
_entity_poly.pdbx_seq_one_letter_code
_entity_poly.pdbx_strand_id
1 'polypeptide(L)'
;MRHVLTLSLACCWLTAPVMAAEVEACRNLLEQRNALAEQAMKAEIALVRTTRERICPVLSQQADGANANDHNETTIDYQALIECRRKAEEQLLRSRRVFYVNIQQFRFYTAAGAKLARQADGLMQQMQDQECPQLR
;
A
#
# COMPACT_ATOMS: atom_id res chain seq x y z
N MET A 1 -11.58 -72.55 10.21
CA MET A 1 -10.54 -71.50 10.24
C MET A 1 -10.96 -70.43 9.24
N ARG A 2 -11.31 -69.23 9.73
CA ARG A 2 -11.99 -68.15 8.99
C ARG A 2 -10.94 -67.19 8.45
N HIS A 3 -10.88 -67.02 7.14
CA HIS A 3 -10.15 -65.94 6.48
C HIS A 3 -10.87 -64.62 6.77
N VAL A 4 -10.18 -63.64 7.34
CA VAL A 4 -10.67 -62.25 7.44
C VAL A 4 -9.66 -61.38 6.72
N LEU A 5 -10.06 -60.96 5.51
CA LEU A 5 -9.42 -59.91 4.72
C LEU A 5 -9.55 -58.59 5.47
N THR A 6 -8.44 -58.05 5.96
CA THR A 6 -8.36 -56.66 6.40
C THR A 6 -8.17 -55.76 5.19
N LEU A 7 -9.27 -55.27 4.65
CA LEU A 7 -9.33 -54.19 3.66
C LEU A 7 -9.31 -52.83 4.37
N SER A 8 -8.59 -51.89 3.74
CA SER A 8 -8.86 -50.44 3.77
C SER A 8 -8.29 -49.61 4.93
N LEU A 9 -7.01 -49.23 4.79
CA LEU A 9 -6.43 -48.01 5.35
C LEU A 9 -5.88 -47.16 4.21
N ALA A 10 -6.79 -46.52 3.46
CA ALA A 10 -6.44 -45.52 2.45
C ALA A 10 -7.51 -44.43 2.43
N CYS A 11 -7.59 -43.62 3.49
CA CYS A 11 -8.47 -42.44 3.49
C CYS A 11 -7.96 -41.32 4.41
N CYS A 12 -6.67 -40.97 4.32
CA CYS A 12 -6.09 -39.83 5.07
C CYS A 12 -5.44 -38.76 4.18
N TRP A 13 -5.76 -38.67 2.89
CA TRP A 13 -5.10 -37.75 1.94
C TRP A 13 -6.03 -36.71 1.29
N LEU A 14 -7.20 -36.40 1.88
CA LEU A 14 -8.17 -35.48 1.27
C LEU A 14 -8.35 -34.14 2.00
N THR A 15 -7.62 -33.88 3.09
CA THR A 15 -7.74 -32.61 3.84
C THR A 15 -6.71 -31.55 3.45
N ALA A 16 -5.66 -31.91 2.69
CA ALA A 16 -4.63 -30.97 2.23
C ALA A 16 -5.11 -29.87 1.22
N PRO A 17 -6.04 -30.12 0.27
CA PRO A 17 -6.34 -29.12 -0.75
C PRO A 17 -7.15 -27.92 -0.23
N VAL A 18 -7.94 -28.10 0.84
CA VAL A 18 -8.76 -27.02 1.42
C VAL A 18 -7.89 -25.95 2.07
N MET A 19 -6.90 -26.37 2.87
CA MET A 19 -5.97 -25.45 3.53
C MET A 19 -5.11 -24.67 2.52
N ALA A 20 -4.70 -25.30 1.42
CA ALA A 20 -3.93 -24.63 0.37
C ALA A 20 -4.75 -23.58 -0.39
N ALA A 21 -6.03 -23.86 -0.66
CA ALA A 21 -6.92 -22.92 -1.33
C ALA A 21 -7.24 -21.68 -0.47
N GLU A 22 -7.43 -21.86 0.84
CA GLU A 22 -7.66 -20.76 1.78
C GLU A 22 -6.44 -19.84 1.92
N VAL A 23 -5.23 -20.42 1.99
CA VAL A 23 -3.98 -19.63 2.04
C VAL A 23 -3.79 -18.80 0.76
N GLU A 24 -4.08 -19.38 -0.40
CA GLU A 24 -3.98 -18.68 -1.68
C GLU A 24 -5.02 -17.56 -1.79
N ALA A 25 -6.25 -17.78 -1.30
CA ALA A 25 -7.28 -16.74 -1.25
C ALA A 25 -6.86 -15.55 -0.37
N CYS A 26 -6.31 -15.83 0.82
CA CYS A 26 -5.79 -14.81 1.71
C CYS A 26 -4.61 -14.04 1.10
N ARG A 27 -3.70 -14.73 0.41
CA ARG A 27 -2.59 -14.10 -0.30
C ARG A 27 -3.08 -13.13 -1.37
N ASN A 28 -4.05 -13.55 -2.18
CA ASN A 28 -4.62 -12.71 -3.23
C ASN A 28 -5.30 -11.45 -2.68
N LEU A 29 -5.98 -11.55 -1.53
CA LEU A 29 -6.55 -10.39 -0.84
C LEU A 29 -5.47 -9.42 -0.35
N LEU A 30 -4.38 -9.95 0.22
CA LEU A 30 -3.26 -9.13 0.70
C LEU A 30 -2.57 -8.39 -0.45
N GLU A 31 -2.32 -9.07 -1.57
CA GLU A 31 -1.72 -8.46 -2.76
C GLU A 31 -2.61 -7.33 -3.32
N GLN A 32 -3.92 -7.58 -3.43
CA GLN A 32 -4.89 -6.55 -3.86
C GLN A 32 -4.91 -5.35 -2.91
N ARG A 33 -4.93 -5.60 -1.60
CA ARG A 33 -4.89 -4.55 -0.56
C ARG A 33 -3.63 -3.71 -0.68
N ASN A 34 -2.48 -4.35 -0.89
CA ASN A 34 -1.20 -3.65 -1.02
C ASN A 34 -1.15 -2.80 -2.29
N ALA A 35 -1.63 -3.32 -3.42
CA ALA A 35 -1.72 -2.55 -4.67
C ALA A 35 -2.61 -1.30 -4.50
N LEU A 36 -3.77 -1.45 -3.85
CA LEU A 36 -4.66 -0.32 -3.55
C LEU A 36 -4.01 0.71 -2.62
N ALA A 37 -3.36 0.26 -1.54
CA ALA A 37 -2.66 1.14 -0.61
C ALA A 37 -1.50 1.88 -1.28
N GLU A 38 -0.73 1.21 -2.13
CA GLU A 38 0.35 1.82 -2.90
C GLU A 38 -0.17 2.90 -3.86
N GLN A 39 -1.23 2.60 -4.62
CA GLN A 39 -1.86 3.58 -5.51
C GLN A 39 -2.44 4.76 -4.72
N ALA A 40 -3.02 4.51 -3.55
CA ALA A 40 -3.52 5.56 -2.67
C ALA A 40 -2.38 6.50 -2.21
N MET A 41 -1.24 5.95 -1.81
CA MET A 41 -0.05 6.72 -1.44
C MET A 41 0.52 7.51 -2.61
N LYS A 42 0.58 6.92 -3.82
CA LYS A 42 1.08 7.61 -5.02
C LYS A 42 0.28 8.89 -5.31
N ALA A 43 -1.04 8.88 -5.10
CA ALA A 43 -1.86 10.07 -5.26
C ALA A 43 -1.48 11.20 -4.27
N GLU A 44 -1.20 10.86 -3.01
CA GLU A 44 -0.80 11.84 -1.99
C GLU A 44 0.64 12.34 -2.23
N ILE A 45 1.55 11.46 -2.66
CA ILE A 45 2.91 11.83 -3.06
C ILE A 45 2.87 12.81 -4.24
N ALA A 46 2.02 12.56 -5.25
CA ALA A 46 1.86 13.46 -6.38
C ALA A 46 1.32 14.84 -5.96
N LEU A 47 0.40 14.88 -4.99
CA LEU A 47 -0.10 16.13 -4.41
C LEU A 47 1.01 16.90 -3.68
N VAL A 48 1.80 16.22 -2.85
CA VAL A 48 2.95 16.84 -2.17
C VAL A 48 3.96 17.36 -3.19
N ARG A 49 4.28 16.58 -4.23
CA ARG A 49 5.18 16.99 -5.31
C ARG A 49 4.69 18.25 -6.02
N THR A 50 3.42 18.26 -6.45
CA THR A 50 2.81 19.44 -7.10
C THR A 50 2.81 20.67 -6.19
N THR A 51 2.61 20.47 -4.89
CA THR A 51 2.64 21.55 -3.90
C THR A 51 4.06 22.08 -3.71
N ARG A 52 5.04 21.18 -3.62
CA ARG A 52 6.46 21.48 -3.53
C ARG A 52 6.95 22.26 -4.76
N GLU A 53 6.57 21.84 -5.96
CA GLU A 53 6.90 22.54 -7.22
C GLU A 53 6.45 24.00 -7.22
N ARG A 54 5.30 24.31 -6.59
CA ARG A 54 4.81 25.68 -6.46
C ARG A 54 5.57 26.50 -5.42
N ILE A 55 6.06 25.87 -4.34
CA ILE A 55 6.72 26.55 -3.22
C ILE A 55 8.23 26.72 -3.48
N CYS A 56 8.88 25.70 -4.02
CA CYS A 56 10.31 25.68 -4.33
C CYS A 56 10.54 25.06 -5.73
N PRO A 57 10.26 25.81 -6.80
CA PRO A 57 10.35 25.29 -8.17
C PRO A 57 11.76 24.78 -8.52
N VAL A 58 12.81 25.52 -8.13
CA VAL A 58 14.21 25.17 -8.43
C VAL A 58 14.62 23.85 -7.77
N LEU A 59 14.37 23.70 -6.45
CA LEU A 59 14.68 22.46 -5.72
C LEU A 59 13.86 21.27 -6.21
N SER A 60 12.61 21.51 -6.64
CA SER A 60 11.76 20.46 -7.20
C SER A 60 12.28 19.96 -8.55
N GLN A 61 12.72 20.87 -9.42
CA GLN A 61 13.35 20.51 -10.70
C GLN A 61 14.64 19.73 -10.51
N GLN A 62 15.48 20.11 -9.54
CA GLN A 62 16.69 19.35 -9.20
C GLN A 62 16.37 17.93 -8.72
N ALA A 63 15.38 17.79 -7.83
CA ALA A 63 14.96 16.48 -7.34
C ALA A 63 14.36 15.60 -8.45
N ASP A 64 13.65 16.20 -9.40
CA ASP A 64 13.00 15.48 -10.49
C ASP A 64 14.00 15.12 -11.62
N GLY A 65 14.93 16.03 -11.95
CA GLY A 65 16.02 15.78 -12.90
C GLY A 65 17.01 14.72 -12.41
N ALA A 66 17.28 14.69 -11.10
CA ALA A 66 18.10 13.64 -10.48
C ALA A 66 17.47 12.24 -10.61
N ASN A 67 16.13 12.14 -10.59
CA ASN A 67 15.43 10.88 -10.83
C ASN A 67 15.39 10.48 -12.31
N ALA A 68 15.71 11.41 -13.23
CA ALA A 68 15.63 11.20 -14.68
C ALA A 68 16.96 10.78 -15.34
N ASN A 69 17.99 10.42 -14.56
CA ASN A 69 19.37 10.17 -15.03
C ASN A 69 20.01 11.35 -15.79
N ASP A 70 19.46 12.56 -15.65
CA ASP A 70 20.05 13.76 -16.23
C ASP A 70 21.22 14.17 -15.31
N HIS A 71 22.41 13.67 -15.62
CA HIS A 71 23.67 13.93 -14.89
C HIS A 71 24.18 15.36 -15.06
N ASN A 72 23.29 16.35 -15.08
CA ASN A 72 23.71 17.72 -14.85
C ASN A 72 24.07 17.87 -13.37
N GLU A 73 25.37 18.03 -13.12
CA GLU A 73 26.14 18.17 -11.87
C GLU A 73 25.68 19.29 -10.91
N THR A 74 24.40 19.63 -10.86
CA THR A 74 23.85 20.38 -9.73
C THR A 74 23.85 19.48 -8.51
N THR A 75 24.82 19.69 -7.61
CA THR A 75 24.81 19.08 -6.27
C THR A 75 23.46 19.33 -5.62
N ILE A 76 22.71 18.25 -5.40
CA ILE A 76 21.37 18.34 -4.81
C ILE A 76 21.54 18.74 -3.35
N ASP A 77 20.99 19.90 -2.99
CA ASP A 77 20.85 20.27 -1.58
C ASP A 77 19.68 19.49 -0.97
N TYR A 78 19.99 18.30 -0.46
CA TYR A 78 19.01 17.42 0.18
C TYR A 78 18.39 18.06 1.42
N GLN A 79 19.14 18.89 2.16
CA GLN A 79 18.62 19.54 3.36
C GLN A 79 17.56 20.58 2.97
N ALA A 80 17.84 21.43 1.98
CA ALA A 80 16.87 22.37 1.44
C ALA A 80 15.64 21.66 0.84
N LEU A 81 15.84 20.51 0.20
CA LEU A 81 14.76 19.70 -0.36
C LEU A 81 13.83 19.13 0.74
N ILE A 82 14.38 18.61 1.83
CA ILE A 82 13.63 18.11 2.99
C ILE A 82 12.83 19.25 3.63
N GLU A 83 13.46 20.40 3.83
CA GLU A 83 12.79 21.57 4.39
C GLU A 83 11.65 22.06 3.49
N CYS A 84 11.84 22.05 2.17
CA CYS A 84 10.77 22.40 1.26
C CYS A 84 9.62 21.39 1.30
N ARG A 85 9.92 20.08 1.37
CA ARG A 85 8.90 19.06 1.54
C ARG A 85 8.08 19.31 2.82
N ARG A 86 8.72 19.61 3.94
CA ARG A 86 8.02 19.95 5.20
C ARG A 86 7.09 21.15 5.02
N LYS A 87 7.55 22.23 4.36
CA LYS A 87 6.70 23.41 4.06
C LYS A 87 5.49 23.04 3.19
N ALA A 88 5.66 22.16 2.20
CA ALA A 88 4.56 21.67 1.38
C ALA A 88 3.54 20.86 2.20
N GLU A 89 4.00 19.96 3.06
CA GLU A 89 3.15 19.17 3.96
C GLU A 89 2.39 20.07 4.95
N GLU A 90 3.05 21.06 5.54
CA GLU A 90 2.41 22.07 6.42
C GLU A 90 1.36 22.91 5.69
N GLN A 91 1.63 23.31 4.44
CA GLN A 91 0.65 24.01 3.62
C GLN A 91 -0.57 23.13 3.34
N LEU A 92 -0.38 21.86 3.02
CA LEU A 92 -1.49 20.92 2.81
C LEU A 92 -2.33 20.76 4.07
N LEU A 93 -1.70 20.59 5.24
CA LEU A 93 -2.38 20.49 6.54
C LEU A 93 -3.29 21.69 6.83
N ARG A 94 -2.87 22.90 6.45
CA ARG A 94 -3.62 24.15 6.71
C ARG A 94 -4.70 24.45 5.67
N SER A 95 -4.50 24.03 4.42
CA SER A 95 -5.31 24.50 3.28
C SER A 95 -6.21 23.44 2.65
N ARG A 96 -5.96 22.16 2.89
CA ARG A 96 -6.74 21.07 2.29
C ARG A 96 -7.62 20.39 3.32
N ARG A 97 -8.86 20.14 2.91
CA ARG A 97 -9.77 19.25 3.64
C ARG A 97 -9.26 17.81 3.56
N VAL A 98 -9.33 17.11 4.67
CA VAL A 98 -9.13 15.64 4.73
C VAL A 98 -10.36 14.95 4.15
N PHE A 99 -10.16 14.07 3.16
CA PHE A 99 -11.23 13.27 2.55
C PHE A 99 -11.45 11.94 3.26
N TYR A 100 -10.39 11.35 3.82
CA TYR A 100 -10.43 10.09 4.53
C TYR A 100 -9.24 9.94 5.48
N VAL A 101 -9.43 9.20 6.56
CA VAL A 101 -8.37 8.75 7.47
C VAL A 101 -8.44 7.23 7.50
N ASN A 102 -7.36 6.56 7.13
CA ASN A 102 -7.35 5.10 7.12
C ASN A 102 -7.19 4.50 8.52
N ILE A 103 -7.28 3.18 8.62
CA ILE A 103 -7.09 2.44 9.87
C ILE A 103 -5.73 2.70 10.54
N GLN A 104 -4.71 3.08 9.76
CA GLN A 104 -3.36 3.43 10.24
C GLN A 104 -3.23 4.92 10.63
N GLN A 105 -4.34 5.66 10.72
CA GLN A 105 -4.39 7.09 11.04
C GLN A 105 -3.71 8.02 10.02
N PHE A 106 -3.43 7.52 8.80
CA PHE A 106 -2.92 8.34 7.70
C PHE A 106 -4.06 9.15 7.08
N ARG A 107 -3.81 10.45 6.84
CA ARG A 107 -4.78 11.40 6.29
C ARG A 107 -4.62 11.52 4.77
N PHE A 108 -5.70 11.29 4.03
CA PHE A 108 -5.75 11.45 2.58
C PHE A 108 -6.40 12.79 2.22
N TYR A 109 -5.69 13.60 1.44
CA TYR A 109 -6.14 14.92 0.97
C TYR A 109 -6.57 14.90 -0.49
N THR A 110 -6.36 13.79 -1.21
CA THR A 110 -6.88 13.58 -2.55
C THR A 110 -8.14 12.72 -2.52
N ALA A 111 -9.12 13.04 -3.39
CA ALA A 111 -10.32 12.22 -3.53
C ALA A 111 -9.99 10.81 -4.07
N ALA A 112 -9.04 10.73 -5.00
CA ALA A 112 -8.58 9.45 -5.57
C ALA A 112 -7.89 8.57 -4.52
N GLY A 113 -6.91 9.13 -3.78
CA GLY A 113 -6.23 8.43 -2.70
C GLY A 113 -7.19 7.98 -1.60
N ALA A 114 -8.11 8.85 -1.19
CA ALA A 114 -9.15 8.51 -0.21
C ALA A 114 -10.06 7.36 -0.67
N LYS A 115 -10.44 7.31 -1.95
CA LYS A 115 -11.25 6.21 -2.50
C LYS A 115 -10.49 4.88 -2.43
N LEU A 116 -9.24 4.86 -2.88
CA LEU A 116 -8.40 3.66 -2.89
C LEU A 116 -8.08 3.17 -1.47
N ALA A 117 -7.81 4.10 -0.55
CA ALA A 117 -7.58 3.79 0.86
C ALA A 117 -8.79 3.14 1.54
N ARG A 118 -10.01 3.62 1.26
CA ARG A 118 -11.23 2.96 1.75
C ARG A 118 -11.37 1.53 1.23
N GLN A 119 -11.03 1.31 -0.04
CA GLN A 119 -11.07 -0.04 -0.61
C GLN A 119 -10.02 -0.95 0.04
N ALA A 120 -8.80 -0.45 0.27
CA ALA A 120 -7.75 -1.20 0.97
C ALA A 120 -8.15 -1.55 2.41
N ASP A 121 -8.75 -0.62 3.14
CA ASP A 121 -9.27 -0.87 4.49
C ASP A 121 -10.44 -1.87 4.48
N GLY A 122 -11.30 -1.82 3.45
CA GLY A 122 -12.35 -2.82 3.24
C GLY A 122 -11.79 -4.24 3.05
N LEU A 123 -10.71 -4.39 2.29
CA LEU A 123 -10.03 -5.69 2.15
C LEU A 123 -9.36 -6.15 3.44
N MET A 124 -8.84 -5.22 4.26
CA MET A 124 -8.34 -5.54 5.60
C MET A 124 -9.44 -6.13 6.48
N GLN A 125 -10.64 -5.54 6.48
CA GLN A 125 -11.78 -6.09 7.22
C GLN A 125 -12.16 -7.48 6.70
N GLN A 126 -12.23 -7.64 5.38
CA GLN A 126 -12.55 -8.94 4.78
C GLN A 126 -11.55 -10.04 5.17
N MET A 127 -10.25 -9.74 5.21
CA MET A 127 -9.24 -10.70 5.66
C MET A 127 -9.39 -11.05 7.15
N GLN A 128 -9.83 -10.11 7.99
CA GLN A 128 -10.12 -10.37 9.40
C GLN A 128 -11.34 -11.29 9.54
N ASP A 129 -12.40 -11.04 8.77
CA ASP A 129 -13.63 -11.84 8.78
C ASP A 129 -13.39 -13.27 8.25
N GLN A 130 -12.39 -13.46 7.38
CA GLN A 130 -11.97 -14.76 6.84
C GLN A 130 -10.90 -15.47 7.69
N GLU A 131 -10.57 -14.94 8.86
CA GLU A 131 -9.52 -15.46 9.76
C GLU A 131 -8.19 -15.75 9.04
N CYS A 132 -7.85 -14.92 8.04
CA CYS A 132 -6.63 -15.10 7.27
C CYS A 132 -5.43 -15.08 8.23
N PRO A 133 -4.56 -16.11 8.22
CA PRO A 133 -3.36 -16.10 9.05
C PRO A 133 -2.55 -14.84 8.73
N GLN A 134 -1.97 -14.21 9.75
CA GLN A 134 -1.14 -13.02 9.56
C GLN A 134 0.08 -13.38 8.69
N LEU A 135 -0.06 -13.26 7.38
CA LEU A 135 1.02 -13.29 6.41
C LEU A 135 1.81 -11.99 6.62
N ARG A 136 2.77 -12.02 7.54
CA ARG A 136 3.73 -10.94 7.77
C ARG A 136 4.75 -10.86 6.65
#